data_AF-A0A945I1G2-F1
#
_entry.id   AF-A0A945I1G2-F1
#
_cell.length_a   1.000
_cell.length_b   1.000
_cell.length_c   1.000
_cell.angle_alpha   90.00
_cell.angle_beta   90.00
_cell.angle_gamma   90.00
#
_symmetry.space_group_name_H-M   'P 1'
#
loop_
_entity.id
_entity.type
_entity.pdbx_description
1 polymer ?
#
loop_
_entity_poly.entity_id
_entity_poly.type
_entity_poly.pdbx_seq_one_letter_code
_entity_poly.pdbx_strand_id
1 'polypeptide(L)'
;MNPRCPNCNLDYEVEPGFFYGALYISYIFSVGIFAAVTIILFFFFDDPESKVYIGSVIFLSIILYPFNYRFSRIIYLHLFGRVKYDAALRAS
;
A
#
# COMPACT_ATOMS: atom_id res chain seq x y z
N MET A 1 -23.02 -10.41 -7.66
CA MET A 1 -22.72 -9.50 -6.53
C MET A 1 -23.75 -8.40 -6.55
N ASN A 2 -24.41 -8.11 -5.43
CA ASN A 2 -25.25 -6.91 -5.35
C ASN A 2 -24.32 -5.70 -5.47
N PRO A 3 -24.60 -4.71 -6.33
CA PRO A 3 -23.74 -3.54 -6.49
C PRO A 3 -23.73 -2.66 -5.23
N ARG A 4 -24.76 -2.78 -4.40
CA ARG A 4 -24.91 -2.02 -3.16
C ARG A 4 -25.16 -2.90 -1.96
N CYS A 5 -24.72 -2.42 -0.81
CA CYS A 5 -24.96 -3.07 0.48
C CYS A 5 -26.46 -3.03 0.82
N PRO A 6 -27.11 -4.16 1.12
CA PRO A 6 -28.52 -4.17 1.49
C PRO A 6 -28.82 -3.50 2.85
N ASN A 7 -27.82 -3.37 3.73
CA ASN A 7 -27.99 -2.76 5.05
C ASN A 7 -27.75 -1.23 5.03
N CYS A 8 -26.70 -0.78 4.33
CA CYS A 8 -26.28 0.64 4.35
C CYS A 8 -26.37 1.33 2.98
N ASN A 9 -26.83 0.64 1.93
CA ASN A 9 -26.90 1.11 0.55
C ASN A 9 -25.58 1.65 -0.03
N LEU A 10 -24.45 1.28 0.58
CA LEU A 10 -23.11 1.67 0.12
C LEU A 10 -22.80 1.01 -1.22
N ASP A 11 -22.32 1.81 -2.17
CA ASP A 11 -21.83 1.33 -3.45
C ASP A 11 -20.50 0.59 -3.26
N TYR A 12 -20.43 -0.68 -3.70
CA TYR A 12 -19.21 -1.47 -3.61
C TYR A 12 -18.24 -1.16 -4.75
N GLU A 13 -18.70 -0.50 -5.81
CA GLU A 13 -17.82 -0.03 -6.87
C GLU A 13 -16.98 1.13 -6.35
N VAL A 14 -15.71 0.82 -6.11
CA VAL A 14 -14.72 1.78 -5.69
C VAL A 14 -14.39 2.67 -6.90
N GLU A 15 -14.68 3.97 -6.81
CA GLU A 15 -14.42 4.95 -7.88
C GLU A 15 -13.02 4.76 -8.50
N PRO A 16 -12.85 4.84 -9.84
CA PRO A 16 -11.56 4.59 -10.50
C PRO A 16 -10.40 5.44 -9.94
N GLY A 17 -10.70 6.64 -9.39
CA GLY A 17 -9.75 7.50 -8.67
C GLY A 17 -9.06 6.84 -7.47
N PHE A 18 -9.71 5.88 -6.80
CA PHE A 18 -9.13 5.16 -5.67
C PHE A 18 -7.89 4.37 -6.04
N PHE A 19 -7.90 3.72 -7.21
CA PHE A 19 -6.76 2.93 -7.66
C PHE A 19 -5.55 3.81 -7.97
N TYR A 20 -5.78 5.01 -8.50
CA TYR A 20 -4.71 6.01 -8.69
C TYR A 20 -4.17 6.51 -7.35
N GLY A 21 -5.03 6.74 -6.36
CA GLY A 21 -4.61 7.12 -5.02
C GLY A 21 -3.78 6.04 -4.31
N ALA A 22 -4.24 4.80 -4.37
CA ALA A 22 -3.51 3.65 -3.82
C ALA A 22 -2.15 3.45 -4.51
N LEU A 23 -2.04 3.76 -5.81
CA LEU A 23 -0.77 3.73 -6.54
C LEU A 23 0.27 4.69 -5.95
N TYR A 24 -0.12 5.91 -5.57
CA TYR A 24 0.80 6.86 -4.93
C TYR A 24 1.31 6.34 -3.58
N ILE A 25 0.47 5.67 -2.80
CA ILE A 25 0.91 5.05 -1.55
C ILE A 25 1.92 3.92 -1.83
N SER A 26 1.68 3.10 -2.86
CA SER A 26 2.64 2.08 -3.28
C SER A 26 3.99 2.66 -3.71
N TYR A 27 3.99 3.82 -4.38
CA TYR A 27 5.21 4.51 -4.74
C TYR A 27 6.01 4.97 -3.51
N ILE A 28 5.33 5.52 -2.49
CA ILE A 28 5.98 5.91 -1.22
C ILE A 28 6.65 4.69 -0.56
N PHE A 29 5.99 3.53 -0.55
CA PHE A 29 6.59 2.29 -0.05
C PHE A 29 7.83 1.88 -0.85
N SER A 30 7.79 1.94 -2.18
CA SER A 30 8.94 1.58 -3.02
C SER A 30 10.12 2.51 -2.79
N VAL A 31 9.88 3.82 -2.67
CA VAL A 31 10.91 4.81 -2.31
C VAL A 31 11.46 4.52 -0.90
N GLY A 32 10.59 4.17 0.05
CA GLY A 32 10.99 3.79 1.40
C GLY A 32 11.88 2.54 1.42
N ILE A 33 11.56 1.51 0.63
CA ILE A 33 12.40 0.31 0.48
C ILE A 33 13.76 0.69 -0.08
N PHE A 34 13.81 1.48 -1.16
CA PHE A 34 15.06 1.93 -1.75
C PHE A 34 15.93 2.68 -0.75
N ALA A 35 15.36 3.70 -0.09
CA ALA A 35 16.07 4.49 0.91
C ALA A 35 16.57 3.64 2.08
N ALA A 36 15.73 2.74 2.61
CA ALA A 36 16.10 1.86 3.72
C ALA A 36 17.25 0.93 3.32
N VAL A 37 17.18 0.30 2.15
CA VAL A 37 18.24 -0.59 1.66
C VAL A 37 19.54 0.18 1.47
N THR A 38 19.49 1.36 0.85
CA THR A 38 20.69 2.18 0.65
C THR A 38 21.34 2.58 1.98
N ILE A 39 20.55 3.07 2.94
CA ILE A 39 21.05 3.45 4.27
C ILE A 39 21.66 2.24 4.98
N ILE A 40 20.98 1.09 4.96
CA ILE A 40 21.47 -0.13 5.63
C ILE A 40 22.79 -0.59 5.02
N LEU A 41 22.88 -0.69 3.69
CA LEU A 41 24.09 -1.15 3.03
C LEU A 41 25.26 -0.18 3.20
N PHE A 42 25.01 1.12 3.12
CA PHE A 42 26.04 2.14 3.28
C PHE A 42 26.64 2.13 4.69
N PHE A 43 25.79 2.13 5.73
CA PHE A 43 26.26 2.26 7.11
C PHE A 43 26.69 0.95 7.77
N PHE A 44 26.13 -0.20 7.36
CA PHE A 44 26.37 -1.49 8.03
C PHE A 44 27.18 -2.49 7.20
N PHE A 45 27.36 -2.27 5.90
CA PHE A 45 28.03 -3.22 5.00
C PHE A 45 29.22 -2.61 4.24
N ASP A 46 29.79 -1.53 4.76
CA ASP A 46 31.02 -0.88 4.25
C ASP A 46 30.92 -0.48 2.77
N ASP A 47 29.77 0.08 2.39
CA ASP A 47 29.47 0.58 1.03
C ASP A 47 29.83 -0.43 -0.10
N PRO A 48 29.05 -1.52 -0.25
CA PRO A 48 29.37 -2.58 -1.21
C PRO A 48 29.20 -2.13 -2.67
N GLU A 49 29.59 -2.97 -3.64
CA GLU A 49 29.41 -2.63 -5.06
C GLU A 49 27.94 -2.30 -5.43
N SER A 50 27.75 -1.42 -6.41
CA SER A 50 26.41 -0.99 -6.87
C SER A 50 25.49 -2.15 -7.29
N LYS A 51 26.04 -3.30 -7.68
CA LYS A 51 25.26 -4.51 -8.00
C LYS A 51 24.54 -5.07 -6.77
N VAL A 52 25.14 -4.97 -5.60
CA VAL A 52 24.55 -5.43 -4.32
C VAL A 52 23.36 -4.56 -3.95
N TYR A 53 23.46 -3.25 -4.14
CA TYR A 53 22.34 -2.32 -3.96
C TYR A 53 21.17 -2.65 -4.90
N ILE A 54 21.44 -2.79 -6.20
CA ILE A 54 20.40 -3.09 -7.19
C ILE A 54 19.74 -4.46 -6.89
N GLY A 55 20.55 -5.49 -6.62
CA GLY A 55 20.07 -6.83 -6.32
C GLY A 55 19.21 -6.90 -5.07
N SER A 56 19.63 -6.23 -3.98
CA SER A 56 18.89 -6.21 -2.71
C SER A 56 17.57 -5.44 -2.81
N VAL A 57 17.53 -4.30 -3.50
CA VAL A 57 16.29 -3.54 -3.74
C VAL A 57 15.30 -4.38 -4.55
N ILE A 58 15.74 -5.02 -5.64
CA ILE A 58 14.87 -5.87 -6.47
C ILE A 58 14.34 -7.05 -5.64
N PHE A 59 15.23 -7.74 -4.93
CA PHE A 59 14.88 -8.89 -4.11
C PHE A 59 13.83 -8.55 -3.05
N LEU A 60 14.05 -7.47 -2.27
CA LEU A 60 13.10 -7.03 -1.25
C LEU A 60 11.79 -6.53 -1.86
N SER A 61 11.84 -5.84 -3.00
CA SER A 61 10.63 -5.36 -3.69
C SER A 61 9.73 -6.51 -4.13
N ILE A 62 10.31 -7.62 -4.62
CA ILE A 62 9.56 -8.81 -5.02
C ILE A 62 8.94 -9.50 -3.79
N ILE A 63 9.71 -9.67 -2.72
CA ILE A 63 9.23 -10.30 -1.48
C ILE A 63 8.11 -9.49 -0.84
N LEU A 64 8.25 -8.16 -0.80
CA LEU A 64 7.28 -7.26 -0.19
C LEU A 64 6.16 -6.82 -1.14
N TYR A 65 6.17 -7.25 -2.40
CA TYR A 65 5.14 -6.91 -3.39
C TYR A 65 3.70 -7.20 -2.90
N PRO A 66 3.35 -8.42 -2.44
CA PRO A 66 1.98 -8.70 -1.98
C PRO A 66 1.58 -7.85 -0.77
N PHE A 67 2.54 -7.52 0.09
CA PHE A 67 2.32 -6.65 1.24
C PHE A 67 2.05 -5.22 0.77
N ASN A 68 2.92 -4.64 -0.06
CA ASN A 68 2.76 -3.30 -0.60
C ASN A 68 1.38 -3.13 -1.27
N TYR A 69 1.00 -4.06 -2.16
CA TYR A 69 -0.27 -4.00 -2.87
C TYR A 69 -1.49 -3.99 -1.92
N ARG A 70 -1.46 -4.80 -0.85
CA ARG A 70 -2.55 -4.88 0.12
C ARG A 70 -2.59 -3.65 1.05
N PHE A 71 -1.44 -3.25 1.59
CA PHE A 71 -1.35 -2.14 2.53
C PHE A 71 -1.65 -0.80 1.88
N SER A 72 -1.18 -0.56 0.65
CA SER A 72 -1.47 0.69 -0.05
C SER A 72 -2.97 0.93 -0.22
N ARG A 73 -3.73 -0.14 -0.50
CA ARG A 73 -5.19 -0.06 -0.63
C ARG A 73 -5.89 0.16 0.70
N ILE A 74 -5.46 -0.54 1.76
CA ILE A 74 -6.04 -0.39 3.10
C ILE A 74 -5.76 1.02 3.62
N ILE A 75 -4.51 1.48 3.53
CA ILE A 75 -4.10 2.80 4.01
C ILE A 75 -4.84 3.89 3.24
N TYR A 76 -4.88 3.82 1.91
CA TYR A 76 -5.61 4.81 1.12
C TYR A 76 -7.10 4.84 1.46
N LEU A 77 -7.72 3.68 1.67
CA LEU A 77 -9.11 3.58 2.11
C LEU A 77 -9.34 4.19 3.51
N HIS A 78 -8.40 4.07 4.44
CA HIS A 78 -8.57 4.66 5.77
C HIS A 78 -8.28 6.18 5.77
N LEU A 79 -7.36 6.65 4.94
CA LEU A 79 -7.00 8.07 4.87
C LEU A 79 -7.98 8.89 4.03
N PHE A 80 -8.45 8.33 2.92
CA PHE A 80 -9.23 9.04 1.90
C PHE A 80 -10.56 8.35 1.57
N GLY A 81 -10.87 7.22 2.21
CA GLY A 81 -12.17 6.58 2.05
C GLY A 81 -13.27 7.47 2.59
N ARG A 82 -14.29 7.67 1.77
CA ARG A 82 -15.50 8.43 2.13
C ARG A 82 -16.43 7.65 3.08
N VAL A 83 -16.09 6.40 3.40
CA VAL A 83 -16.90 5.51 4.23
C VAL A 83 -16.53 5.73 5.69
N LYS A 84 -17.42 6.41 6.42
CA LYS A 84 -17.32 6.53 7.87
C LYS A 84 -18.04 5.36 8.53
N TYR A 85 -17.44 4.84 9.60
CA TYR A 85 -18.06 3.80 10.40
C TYR A 85 -19.30 4.35 11.11
N ASP A 86 -20.45 3.71 10.89
CA ASP A 86 -21.69 3.98 11.62
C ASP A 86 -21.99 2.80 12.56
N ALA A 87 -21.97 3.06 13.86
CA ALA A 87 -22.20 2.05 14.89
C ALA A 87 -23.67 1.59 14.94
N ALA A 88 -24.63 2.41 14.50
CA ALA A 88 -26.05 2.08 14.52
C ALA A 88 -26.40 0.94 13.54
N LEU A 89 -25.68 0.88 12.42
CA LEU A 89 -25.85 -0.16 11.38
C LEU A 89 -25.23 -1.51 11.75
N ARG A 90 -24.55 -1.62 12.91
CA ARG A 90 -23.98 -2.89 13.39
C ARG A 90 -25.02 -3.77 14.10
N ALA A 91 -26.12 -3.19 14.56
CA ALA A 91 -27.12 -3.85 15.41
C ALA A 91 -28.40 -4.30 14.68
N SER A 92 -28.52 -3.97 13.39
CA SER A 92 -29.60 -4.37 12.47
C SER A 92 -29.21 -5.62 11.68
#